data_AF-A0A562SX24-F1
#
_entry.id   AF-A0A562SX24-F1
#
_cell.length_a   1.000
_cell.length_b   1.000
_cell.length_c   1.000
_cell.angle_alpha   90.00
_cell.angle_beta   90.00
_cell.angle_gamma   90.00
#
_symmetry.space_group_name_H-M   'P 1'
#
loop_
_entity.id
_entity.type
_entity.pdbx_description
1 polymer ?
#
loop_
_entity_poly.entity_id
_entity_poly.type
_entity_poly.pdbx_seq_one_letter_code
_entity_poly.pdbx_strand_id
1 'polypeptide(L)'
;MLQIPAKTEQGVFLRNCIDLYEEMHREIKNCKNKNVQEDELVQACFEIAGLYKEKMIAAVRNHTFERVEDEILFFKQIKPLFHAEVEFYTYCYHIILFKTVELEADKNELRNFYKRQLQRKEKLKKENPVFYEYVQERNTYADAEWFTRHNNSRDSSLFDALMGKYLALEKFEDYLRTIMATEC
;
A
#
# COMPACT_ATOMS: atom_id res chain seq x y z
N MET A 1 19.01 1.58 -2.98
CA MET A 1 19.33 0.77 -1.78
C MET A 1 19.12 1.68 -0.58
N LEU A 2 18.17 1.36 0.31
CA LEU A 2 17.88 2.19 1.49
C LEU A 2 19.12 2.19 2.40
N GLN A 3 19.73 3.36 2.63
CA GLN A 3 20.83 3.47 3.59
C GLN A 3 20.24 3.53 4.99
N ILE A 4 20.09 2.37 5.62
CA ILE A 4 19.65 2.29 7.03
C ILE A 4 20.88 2.48 7.92
N PRO A 5 20.84 3.38 8.93
CA PRO A 5 21.94 3.53 9.87
C PRO A 5 22.28 2.20 10.57
N ALA A 6 23.53 1.78 10.54
CA ALA A 6 23.97 0.57 11.20
C ALA A 6 24.17 0.83 12.72
N LYS A 7 23.58 -0.03 13.55
CA LYS A 7 23.81 -0.17 15.01
C LYS A 7 23.23 0.89 15.97
N THR A 8 22.36 1.81 15.54
CA THR A 8 21.56 2.66 16.45
C THR A 8 20.20 2.02 16.76
N GLU A 9 19.57 2.37 17.88
CA GLU A 9 18.21 1.93 18.24
C GLU A 9 17.19 2.28 17.13
N GLN A 10 17.32 3.46 16.52
CA GLN A 10 16.55 3.88 15.34
C GLN A 10 16.74 2.93 14.15
N GLY A 11 18.00 2.58 13.84
CA GLY A 11 18.31 1.66 12.75
C GLY A 11 17.75 0.26 13.00
N VAL A 12 17.66 -0.19 14.26
CA VAL A 12 17.04 -1.47 14.63
C VAL A 12 15.53 -1.43 14.41
N PHE A 13 14.85 -0.37 14.84
CA PHE A 13 13.42 -0.20 14.61
C PHE A 13 13.06 -0.26 13.11
N LEU A 14 13.76 0.52 12.28
CA LEU A 14 13.52 0.54 10.84
C LEU A 14 13.75 -0.82 10.17
N ARG A 15 14.82 -1.54 10.56
CA ARG A 15 15.07 -2.91 10.10
C ARG A 15 13.94 -3.86 10.50
N ASN A 16 13.51 -3.82 11.76
CA ASN A 16 12.42 -4.67 12.24
C ASN A 16 11.12 -4.42 11.45
N CYS A 17 10.82 -3.17 11.08
CA CYS A 17 9.66 -2.89 10.24
C CYS A 17 9.81 -3.43 8.81
N ILE A 18 11.02 -3.43 8.24
CA ILE A 18 11.29 -4.04 6.94
C ILE A 18 11.16 -5.57 7.02
N ASP A 19 11.75 -6.18 8.04
CA ASP A 19 11.66 -7.63 8.27
C ASP A 19 10.19 -8.06 8.43
N LEU A 20 9.40 -7.26 9.15
CA LEU A 20 7.95 -7.45 9.32
C LEU A 20 7.21 -7.35 7.97
N TYR A 21 7.59 -6.42 7.11
CA TYR A 21 7.02 -6.29 5.76
C TYR A 21 7.37 -7.48 4.87
N GLU A 22 8.62 -7.95 4.92
CA GLU A 22 9.06 -9.13 4.17
C GLU A 22 8.36 -10.40 4.67
N GLU A 23 8.12 -10.52 5.97
CA GLU A 23 7.36 -11.63 6.55
C GLU A 23 5.92 -11.66 6.04
N MET A 24 5.24 -10.50 6.04
CA MET A 24 3.91 -10.36 5.43
C MET A 24 3.89 -10.85 3.98
N HIS A 25 4.88 -10.45 3.17
CA HIS A 25 4.98 -10.88 1.77
C HIS A 25 5.24 -12.37 1.62
N ARG A 26 6.05 -12.97 2.49
CA ARG A 26 6.25 -14.43 2.51
C ARG A 26 4.94 -15.15 2.83
N GLU A 27 4.18 -14.69 3.81
CA GLU A 27 2.87 -15.28 4.14
C GLU A 27 1.85 -15.12 3.01
N ILE A 28 1.75 -13.93 2.42
CA ILE A 28 0.89 -13.67 1.24
C ILE A 28 1.28 -14.61 0.09
N LYS A 29 2.58 -14.75 -0.20
CA LYS A 29 3.06 -15.66 -1.26
C LYS A 29 2.71 -17.11 -0.96
N ASN A 30 2.88 -17.56 0.28
CA ASN A 30 2.50 -18.91 0.70
C ASN A 30 0.98 -19.12 0.58
N CYS A 31 0.18 -18.10 0.88
CA CYS A 31 -1.27 -18.16 0.69
C CYS A 31 -1.65 -18.33 -0.78
N LYS A 32 -1.00 -17.58 -1.69
CA LYS A 32 -1.22 -17.67 -3.15
C LYS A 32 -0.87 -19.01 -3.77
N ASN A 33 0.01 -19.79 -3.12
CA ASN A 33 0.37 -21.12 -3.58
C ASN A 33 -0.65 -22.20 -3.18
N LYS A 34 -1.67 -21.86 -2.40
CA LYS A 34 -2.75 -22.79 -2.04
C LYS A 34 -3.73 -22.89 -3.20
N ASN A 35 -4.20 -24.11 -3.50
CA ASN A 35 -5.21 -24.35 -4.53
C ASN A 35 -6.62 -24.07 -3.98
N VAL A 36 -6.91 -22.80 -3.68
CA VAL A 36 -8.21 -22.30 -3.18
C VAL A 36 -8.86 -21.37 -4.20
N GLN A 37 -10.13 -21.03 -4.00
CA GLN A 37 -10.85 -20.11 -4.90
C GLN A 37 -10.28 -18.68 -4.83
N GLU A 38 -10.49 -17.89 -5.89
CA GLU A 38 -9.94 -16.53 -6.02
C GLU A 38 -10.43 -15.59 -4.90
N ASP A 39 -11.69 -15.71 -4.51
CA ASP A 39 -12.33 -14.91 -3.45
C ASP A 39 -11.77 -15.25 -2.07
N GLU A 40 -11.67 -16.53 -1.73
CA GLU A 40 -11.01 -17.01 -0.51
C GLU A 40 -9.55 -16.54 -0.44
N LEU A 41 -8.85 -16.56 -1.58
CA LEU A 41 -7.46 -16.14 -1.64
C LEU A 41 -7.29 -14.64 -1.37
N VAL A 42 -8.11 -13.79 -2.00
CA VAL A 42 -8.06 -12.33 -1.80
C VAL A 42 -8.45 -11.97 -0.38
N GLN A 43 -9.48 -12.61 0.17
CA GLN A 43 -9.89 -12.42 1.56
C GLN A 43 -8.75 -12.77 2.53
N ALA A 44 -8.13 -13.95 2.37
CA ALA A 44 -7.01 -14.35 3.21
C ALA A 44 -5.80 -13.41 3.08
N CYS A 45 -5.49 -12.94 1.87
CA CYS A 45 -4.41 -11.97 1.69
C CYS A 45 -4.73 -10.60 2.33
N PHE A 46 -5.99 -10.15 2.26
CA PHE A 46 -6.45 -8.93 2.93
C PHE A 46 -6.28 -9.04 4.45
N GLU A 47 -6.66 -10.18 5.04
CA GLU A 47 -6.52 -10.44 6.47
C GLU A 47 -5.05 -10.45 6.92
N ILE A 48 -4.18 -11.11 6.14
CA ILE A 48 -2.73 -11.08 6.38
C ILE A 48 -2.21 -9.64 6.32
N ALA A 49 -2.52 -8.89 5.26
CA ALA A 49 -2.07 -7.51 5.12
C ALA A 49 -2.56 -6.63 6.29
N GLY A 50 -3.81 -6.80 6.71
CA GLY A 50 -4.41 -6.11 7.85
C GLY A 50 -3.69 -6.41 9.16
N LEU A 51 -3.44 -7.70 9.44
CA LEU A 51 -2.71 -8.13 10.64
C LEU A 51 -1.32 -7.48 10.74
N TYR A 52 -0.56 -7.49 9.64
CA TYR A 52 0.79 -6.94 9.62
C TYR A 52 0.81 -5.41 9.68
N LYS A 53 -0.18 -4.73 9.08
CA LYS A 53 -0.39 -3.30 9.27
C LYS A 53 -0.65 -2.95 10.74
N GLU A 54 -1.50 -3.70 11.44
CA GLU A 54 -1.76 -3.46 12.87
C GLU A 54 -0.52 -3.71 13.74
N LYS A 55 0.27 -4.75 13.43
CA LYS A 55 1.58 -4.97 14.09
C LYS A 55 2.52 -3.78 13.91
N MET A 56 2.63 -3.25 12.69
CA MET A 56 3.45 -2.07 12.39
C MET A 56 2.95 -0.82 13.11
N ILE A 57 1.64 -0.59 13.13
CA ILE A 57 1.02 0.55 13.86
C ILE A 57 1.34 0.45 15.35
N ALA A 58 1.18 -0.73 15.95
CA ALA A 58 1.51 -0.96 17.35
C ALA A 58 3.00 -0.69 17.66
N ALA A 59 3.90 -1.03 16.73
CA ALA A 59 5.32 -0.77 16.87
C ALA A 59 5.63 0.74 16.85
N VAL A 60 5.12 1.50 15.88
CA VAL A 60 5.42 2.95 15.77
C VAL A 60 4.78 3.78 16.90
N ARG A 61 3.61 3.38 17.42
CA ARG A 61 2.95 4.09 18.54
C ARG A 61 3.81 4.21 19.78
N ASN A 62 4.68 3.23 20.00
CA ASN A 62 5.60 3.17 21.14
C ASN A 62 7.02 3.62 20.78
N HIS A 63 7.25 4.07 19.55
CA HIS A 63 8.55 4.48 19.04
C HIS A 63 8.70 6.00 18.93
N THR A 64 9.80 6.51 19.45
CA THR A 64 10.21 7.92 19.31
C THR A 64 11.37 8.00 18.33
N PHE A 65 11.24 8.79 17.28
CA PHE A 65 12.33 9.05 16.34
C PHE A 65 13.24 10.13 16.91
N GLU A 66 14.53 9.83 17.07
CA GLU A 66 15.56 10.78 17.49
C GLU A 66 16.01 11.69 16.35
N ARG A 67 15.89 11.18 15.12
CA ARG A 67 16.30 11.87 13.90
C ARG A 67 15.11 12.06 12.99
N VAL A 68 14.96 13.29 12.51
CA VAL A 68 13.91 13.65 11.54
C VAL A 68 14.06 12.84 10.26
N GLU A 69 15.29 12.51 9.84
CA GLU A 69 15.52 11.67 8.65
C GLU A 69 14.97 10.25 8.80
N ASP A 70 15.09 9.65 10.00
CA ASP A 70 14.58 8.30 10.28
C ASP A 70 13.05 8.30 10.32
N GLU A 71 12.45 9.36 10.86
CA GLU A 71 11.00 9.57 10.85
C GLU A 71 10.46 9.73 9.42
N ILE A 72 11.08 10.59 8.61
CA ILE A 72 10.74 10.78 7.20
C ILE A 72 10.87 9.46 6.45
N LEU A 73 11.97 8.73 6.63
CA LEU A 73 12.18 7.44 5.98
C LEU A 73 11.04 6.46 6.32
N PHE A 74 10.66 6.38 7.59
CA PHE A 74 9.55 5.53 8.02
C PHE A 74 8.22 5.93 7.38
N PHE A 75 7.81 7.20 7.52
CA PHE A 75 6.50 7.67 7.08
C PHE A 75 6.37 7.84 5.56
N LYS A 76 7.46 8.12 4.85
CA LYS A 76 7.49 8.28 3.39
C LYS A 76 7.67 6.95 2.66
N GLN A 77 8.40 5.98 3.23
CA GLN A 77 8.87 4.81 2.46
C GLN A 77 8.53 3.46 3.08
N ILE A 78 8.46 3.32 4.41
CA ILE A 78 8.24 2.01 5.06
C ILE A 78 6.77 1.81 5.39
N LYS A 79 6.19 2.69 6.23
CA LYS A 79 4.79 2.62 6.64
C LYS A 79 3.83 2.57 5.44
N PRO A 80 4.00 3.39 4.38
CA PRO A 80 3.14 3.34 3.20
C PRO A 80 3.05 1.96 2.54
N LEU A 81 4.09 1.12 2.64
CA LEU A 81 4.07 -0.22 2.05
C LEU A 81 3.00 -1.13 2.67
N PHE A 82 2.80 -1.06 3.99
CA PHE A 82 1.75 -1.82 4.69
C PHE A 82 0.37 -1.32 4.32
N HIS A 83 0.19 0.00 4.26
CA HIS A 83 -1.06 0.61 3.81
C HIS A 83 -1.39 0.23 2.37
N ALA A 84 -0.37 0.19 1.50
CA ALA A 84 -0.52 -0.15 0.11
C ALA A 84 -1.05 -1.57 -0.10
N GLU A 85 -0.58 -2.54 0.68
CA GLU A 85 -1.06 -3.93 0.61
C GLU A 85 -2.52 -4.06 1.01
N VAL A 86 -2.94 -3.46 2.13
CA VAL A 86 -4.33 -3.49 2.57
C VAL A 86 -5.26 -2.85 1.53
N GLU A 87 -4.87 -1.68 1.02
CA GLU A 87 -5.67 -0.95 0.04
C GLU A 87 -5.72 -1.68 -1.32
N PHE A 88 -4.61 -2.30 -1.75
CA PHE A 88 -4.56 -3.14 -2.94
C PHE A 88 -5.56 -4.30 -2.84
N TYR A 89 -5.56 -5.04 -1.74
CA TYR A 89 -6.49 -6.17 -1.57
C TYR A 89 -7.94 -5.71 -1.38
N THR A 90 -8.16 -4.51 -0.84
CA THR A 90 -9.49 -3.87 -0.85
C THR A 90 -9.99 -3.65 -2.27
N TYR A 91 -9.11 -3.22 -3.20
CA TYR A 91 -9.49 -3.06 -4.60
C TYR A 91 -9.71 -4.40 -5.30
N CYS A 92 -8.88 -5.42 -5.06
CA CYS A 92 -9.10 -6.77 -5.57
C CYS A 92 -10.44 -7.35 -5.10
N TYR A 93 -10.80 -7.13 -3.84
CA TYR A 93 -12.08 -7.57 -3.29
C TYR A 93 -13.27 -6.93 -4.01
N HIS A 94 -13.19 -5.63 -4.35
CA HIS A 94 -14.22 -4.99 -5.17
C HIS A 94 -14.32 -5.58 -6.59
N ILE A 95 -13.21 -6.05 -7.18
CA ILE A 95 -13.24 -6.77 -8.45
C ILE A 95 -14.02 -8.08 -8.31
N ILE A 96 -13.72 -8.86 -7.27
CA ILE A 96 -14.40 -10.13 -7.02
C ILE A 96 -15.89 -9.93 -6.77
N LEU A 97 -16.28 -8.98 -5.92
CA LEU A 97 -17.69 -8.69 -5.67
C LEU A 97 -18.43 -8.36 -6.96
N PHE A 98 -17.81 -7.57 -7.83
CA PHE A 98 -18.39 -7.26 -9.13
C PHE A 98 -18.55 -8.52 -9.98
N LYS A 99 -17.48 -9.34 -10.13
CA LYS A 99 -17.53 -10.63 -10.85
C LYS A 99 -18.63 -11.57 -10.33
N THR A 100 -18.82 -11.65 -9.01
CA THR A 100 -19.81 -12.56 -8.40
C THR A 100 -21.26 -12.06 -8.53
N VAL A 101 -21.48 -10.75 -8.44
CA VAL A 101 -22.82 -10.16 -8.66
C VAL A 101 -23.21 -10.24 -10.15
N GLU A 102 -22.21 -10.13 -11.03
CA GLU A 102 -22.37 -10.11 -12.48
C GLU A 102 -21.99 -11.47 -13.12
N LEU A 103 -22.39 -12.59 -12.51
CA LEU A 103 -22.20 -13.96 -13.05
C LEU A 103 -22.83 -14.18 -14.44
N GLU A 104 -23.64 -13.24 -14.92
CA GLU A 104 -24.23 -13.23 -16.27
C GLU A 104 -23.84 -12.00 -17.11
N ALA A 105 -22.95 -11.11 -16.63
CA ALA A 105 -22.63 -9.92 -17.39
C ALA A 105 -21.86 -10.23 -18.67
N ASP A 106 -22.24 -9.49 -19.72
CA ASP A 106 -21.50 -9.47 -20.97
C ASP A 106 -20.04 -9.10 -20.68
N LYS A 107 -19.09 -9.78 -21.33
CA LYS A 107 -17.65 -9.46 -21.27
C LYS A 107 -17.39 -7.97 -21.50
N ASN A 108 -18.25 -7.29 -22.26
CA ASN A 108 -18.20 -5.84 -22.45
C ASN A 108 -18.43 -5.03 -21.16
N GLU A 109 -19.35 -5.44 -20.30
CA GLU A 109 -19.65 -4.76 -19.03
C GLU A 109 -18.48 -4.92 -18.05
N LEU A 110 -17.93 -6.12 -17.94
CA LEU A 110 -16.72 -6.41 -17.16
C LEU A 110 -15.53 -5.57 -17.65
N ARG A 111 -15.31 -5.52 -18.97
CA ARG A 111 -14.25 -4.70 -19.56
C ARG A 111 -14.45 -3.20 -19.29
N ASN A 112 -15.68 -2.70 -19.35
CA ASN A 112 -15.99 -1.31 -19.04
C ASN A 112 -15.79 -1.02 -17.55
N PHE A 113 -16.12 -1.97 -16.68
CA PHE A 113 -15.84 -1.87 -15.26
C PHE A 113 -14.32 -1.78 -15.00
N TYR A 114 -13.51 -2.66 -15.58
CA TYR A 114 -12.05 -2.60 -15.46
C TYR A 114 -11.47 -1.26 -15.95
N LYS A 115 -11.96 -0.73 -17.08
CA LYS A 115 -11.58 0.61 -17.56
C LYS A 115 -11.92 1.72 -16.55
N ARG A 116 -13.07 1.65 -15.87
CA ARG A 116 -13.41 2.60 -14.79
C ARG A 116 -12.48 2.45 -13.59
N GLN A 117 -12.10 1.23 -13.23
CA GLN A 117 -11.15 1.01 -12.13
C GLN A 117 -9.75 1.57 -12.44
N LEU A 118 -9.29 1.49 -13.70
CA LEU A 118 -8.02 2.11 -14.14
C LEU A 118 -8.01 3.64 -14.00
N GLN A 119 -9.17 4.31 -13.99
CA GLN A 119 -9.25 5.76 -13.82
C GLN A 119 -8.99 6.23 -12.38
N ARG A 120 -8.88 5.32 -11.40
CA ARG A 120 -8.65 5.69 -9.99
C ARG A 120 -7.36 6.47 -9.77
N LYS A 121 -6.27 6.08 -10.44
CA LYS A 121 -4.97 6.77 -10.33
C LYS A 121 -5.03 8.18 -10.94
N GLU A 122 -5.65 8.31 -12.11
CA GLU A 122 -5.87 9.62 -12.74
C GLU A 122 -6.77 10.52 -11.88
N LYS A 123 -7.77 9.95 -11.21
CA LYS A 123 -8.58 10.69 -10.24
C LYS A 123 -7.74 11.17 -9.05
N LEU A 124 -6.91 10.29 -8.47
CA LEU A 124 -6.02 10.67 -7.36
C LEU A 124 -5.08 11.81 -7.74
N LYS A 125 -4.51 11.74 -8.96
CA LYS A 125 -3.65 12.79 -9.53
C LYS A 125 -4.38 14.13 -9.66
N LYS A 126 -5.61 14.12 -10.18
CA LYS A 126 -6.44 15.33 -10.32
C LYS A 126 -6.82 15.94 -8.97
N GLU A 127 -7.09 15.10 -7.97
CA GLU A 127 -7.43 15.54 -6.61
C GLU A 127 -6.20 16.05 -5.84
N ASN A 128 -5.00 15.56 -6.15
CA ASN A 128 -3.77 15.85 -5.41
C ASN A 128 -2.60 16.17 -6.35
N PRO A 129 -2.69 17.23 -7.19
CA PRO A 129 -1.71 17.50 -8.24
C PRO A 129 -0.31 17.77 -7.68
N VAL A 130 -0.21 18.57 -6.61
CA VAL A 130 1.06 18.92 -5.95
C VAL A 130 1.74 17.69 -5.35
N PHE A 131 0.97 16.82 -4.70
CA PHE A 131 1.50 15.56 -4.17
C PHE A 131 1.98 14.65 -5.30
N TYR A 132 1.20 14.53 -6.38
CA TYR A 132 1.56 13.67 -7.51
C TYR A 132 2.86 14.13 -8.17
N GLU A 133 3.01 15.42 -8.45
CA GLU A 133 4.24 16.03 -8.95
C GLU A 133 5.42 15.74 -8.02
N TYR A 134 5.25 16.00 -6.72
CA TYR A 134 6.26 15.72 -5.71
C TYR A 134 6.74 14.25 -5.73
N VAL A 135 5.82 13.28 -5.84
CA VAL A 135 6.18 11.86 -5.88
C VAL A 135 6.89 11.50 -7.19
N GLN A 136 6.37 11.95 -8.33
CA GLN A 136 6.92 11.65 -9.66
C GLN A 136 8.35 12.16 -9.81
N GLU A 137 8.61 13.37 -9.30
CA GLU A 137 9.92 14.02 -9.38
C GLU A 137 10.89 13.57 -8.29
N ARG A 138 10.43 12.70 -7.36
CA ARG A 138 11.21 12.25 -6.19
C ARG A 138 11.73 13.41 -5.35
N ASN A 139 10.91 14.46 -5.23
CA ASN A 139 11.24 15.66 -4.51
C ASN A 139 11.41 15.40 -3.00
N THR A 140 12.16 16.29 -2.35
CA THR A 140 12.37 16.27 -0.88
C THR A 140 11.99 17.57 -0.18
N TYR A 141 11.52 18.58 -0.93
CA TYR A 141 11.30 19.94 -0.41
C TYR A 141 10.25 20.01 0.71
N ALA A 142 9.32 19.06 0.75
CA ALA A 142 8.24 18.99 1.75
C ALA A 142 8.38 17.82 2.73
N ASP A 143 9.52 17.12 2.75
CA ASP A 143 9.66 15.88 3.54
C ASP A 143 9.38 16.09 5.03
N ALA A 144 10.00 17.12 5.61
CA ALA A 144 9.83 17.44 7.01
C ALA A 144 8.36 17.79 7.35
N GLU A 145 7.67 18.51 6.47
CA GLU A 145 6.27 18.92 6.67
C GLU A 145 5.28 17.76 6.50
N TRP A 146 5.52 16.90 5.52
CA TRP A 146 4.55 15.89 5.08
C TRP A 146 4.73 14.54 5.76
N PHE A 147 5.96 14.23 6.19
CA PHE A 147 6.36 12.91 6.69
C PHE A 147 6.96 12.94 8.10
N THR A 148 6.60 13.94 8.91
CA THR A 148 6.81 13.92 10.36
C THR A 148 5.49 14.08 11.12
N ARG A 149 5.46 13.71 12.39
CA ARG A 149 4.23 13.70 13.21
C ARG A 149 3.76 15.08 13.68
N HIS A 150 4.61 16.11 13.68
CA HIS A 150 4.33 17.49 14.12
C HIS A 150 3.42 17.64 15.38
N ASN A 151 3.53 16.71 16.35
CA ASN A 151 2.70 16.60 17.57
C ASN A 151 1.20 16.26 17.38
N ASN A 152 0.73 15.94 16.16
CA ASN A 152 -0.70 15.72 15.87
C ASN A 152 -1.14 14.25 15.87
N SER A 153 -0.21 13.28 15.83
CA SER A 153 -0.54 11.86 15.89
C SER A 153 0.64 11.02 16.41
N ARG A 154 0.35 9.87 17.05
CA ARG A 154 1.40 8.93 17.51
C ARG A 154 1.87 7.99 16.42
N ASP A 155 1.02 7.73 15.43
CA ASP A 155 1.25 6.69 14.44
C ASP A 155 1.10 7.16 13.00
N SER A 156 0.79 8.43 12.72
CA SER A 156 0.60 8.94 11.35
C SER A 156 1.28 10.28 11.08
N SER A 157 1.68 10.49 9.82
CA SER A 157 2.02 11.81 9.29
C SER A 157 0.89 12.38 8.44
N LEU A 158 1.09 13.54 7.81
CA LEU A 158 0.06 14.18 6.99
C LEU A 158 -0.20 13.43 5.67
N PHE A 159 0.85 12.87 5.05
CA PHE A 159 0.79 12.30 3.70
C PHE A 159 1.16 10.81 3.60
N ASP A 160 1.45 10.13 4.70
CA ASP A 160 1.80 8.70 4.70
C ASP A 160 0.68 7.80 4.14
N ALA A 161 -0.58 8.06 4.50
CA ALA A 161 -1.74 7.34 3.99
C ALA A 161 -1.97 7.62 2.50
N LEU A 162 -1.75 8.87 2.05
CA LEU A 162 -1.85 9.23 0.64
C LEU A 162 -0.77 8.54 -0.20
N MET A 163 0.46 8.44 0.34
CA MET A 163 1.54 7.65 -0.26
C MET A 163 1.17 6.16 -0.35
N GLY A 164 0.60 5.59 0.72
CA GLY A 164 0.12 4.21 0.69
C GLY A 164 -0.93 3.96 -0.39
N LYS A 165 -1.90 4.88 -0.53
CA LYS A 165 -2.91 4.83 -1.59
C LYS A 165 -2.32 4.97 -2.99
N TYR A 166 -1.33 5.84 -3.18
CA TYR A 166 -0.61 5.98 -4.44
C TYR A 166 0.05 4.65 -4.84
N LEU A 167 0.82 4.04 -3.94
CA LEU A 167 1.50 2.76 -4.18
C LEU A 167 0.52 1.62 -4.43
N ALA A 168 -0.60 1.58 -3.70
CA ALA A 168 -1.67 0.60 -3.93
C ALA A 168 -2.24 0.70 -5.35
N LEU A 169 -2.46 1.92 -5.84
CA LEU A 169 -2.99 2.15 -7.18
C LEU A 169 -1.99 1.81 -8.27
N GLU A 170 -0.68 2.00 -8.06
CA GLU A 170 0.35 1.51 -8.99
C GLU A 170 0.26 -0.02 -9.12
N LYS A 171 0.29 -0.72 -7.98
CA LYS A 171 0.18 -2.18 -7.94
C LYS A 171 -1.14 -2.69 -8.53
N PHE A 172 -2.24 -1.99 -8.26
CA PHE A 172 -3.56 -2.35 -8.75
C PHE A 172 -3.71 -2.12 -10.25
N GLU A 173 -3.08 -1.09 -10.80
CA GLU A 173 -3.05 -0.85 -12.25
C GLU A 173 -2.36 -2.01 -12.99
N ASP A 174 -1.23 -2.50 -12.47
CA ASP A 174 -0.52 -3.65 -13.02
C ASP A 174 -1.36 -4.94 -12.95
N TYR A 175 -2.04 -5.15 -11.83
CA TYR A 175 -2.98 -6.26 -11.65
C TYR A 175 -4.12 -6.19 -12.68
N LEU A 176 -4.77 -5.03 -12.83
CA LEU A 176 -5.86 -4.83 -13.79
C LEU A 176 -5.41 -5.07 -15.24
N ARG A 177 -4.23 -4.56 -15.61
CA ARG A 177 -3.67 -4.78 -16.95
C ARG A 177 -3.42 -6.26 -17.21
N THR A 178 -2.98 -7.00 -16.20
CA THR A 178 -2.76 -8.46 -16.29
C THR A 178 -4.07 -9.20 -16.51
N ILE A 179 -5.09 -8.98 -15.67
CA ILE A 179 -6.38 -9.68 -15.81
C ILE A 179 -7.10 -9.29 -17.11
N MET A 180 -6.99 -8.02 -17.54
CA MET A 180 -7.56 -7.58 -18.81
C MET A 180 -6.90 -8.23 -20.03
N ALA A 181 -5.64 -8.66 -19.92
CA ALA A 181 -4.96 -9.37 -21.00
C ALA A 181 -5.32 -10.86 -21.05
N THR A 182 -5.81 -11.44 -19.94
CA THR A 182 -6.13 -12.87 -19.84
C THR A 182 -7.63 -13.17 -19.91
N GLU A 183 -8.48 -12.24 -19.48
CA GLU A 183 -9.94 -12.44 -19.36
C GLU A 183 -10.77 -11.76 -20.47
N CYS A 184 -10.20 -10.79 -21.19
CA CYS A 184 -10.85 -10.06 -22.30
C CYS A 184 -10.27 -10.45 -23.66
#